data_AF-A0AAW6UFE9-F1
#
_entry.id   AF-A0AAW6UFE9-F1
#
_cell.length_a   1.000
_cell.length_b   1.000
_cell.length_c   1.000
_cell.angle_alpha   90.00
_cell.angle_beta   90.00
_cell.angle_gamma   90.00
#
_symmetry.space_group_name_H-M   'P 1'
#
loop_
_entity.id
_entity.type
_entity.pdbx_description
1 polymer ?
#
loop_
_entity_poly.entity_id
_entity_poly.type
_entity_poly.pdbx_seq_one_letter_code
_entity_poly.pdbx_strand_id
1 'polypeptide(L)' 'MSEPVEAMVYYVNFNTNRRFWILKISAYGDEDHFKFQAKPTRKQIRKFKKQFIREAKEGSECLVEMIRIMQGG' A
#
# COMPACT_ATOMS: atom_id res chain seq x y z
N MET A 1 -13.33 -12.00 -8.53
CA MET A 1 -12.49 -11.13 -9.37
C MET A 1 -11.41 -10.55 -8.48
N SER A 2 -10.14 -10.59 -8.87
CA SER A 2 -9.09 -9.89 -8.14
C SER A 2 -9.27 -8.39 -8.31
N GLU A 3 -9.48 -7.66 -7.23
CA GLU A 3 -9.55 -6.20 -7.28
C GLU A 3 -8.28 -5.61 -7.92
N PRO A 4 -8.41 -4.55 -8.74
CA PRO A 4 -7.27 -3.93 -9.40
C PRO A 4 -6.34 -3.30 -8.36
N VAL A 5 -5.04 -3.59 -8.47
CA VAL A 5 -4.00 -2.93 -7.66
C VAL A 5 -3.51 -1.70 -8.40
N GLU A 6 -3.91 -0.53 -7.93
CA GLU A 6 -3.50 0.75 -8.49
C GLU A 6 -2.20 1.24 -7.84
N ALA A 7 -1.38 1.95 -8.62
CA ALA A 7 -0.16 2.56 -8.12
C ALA A 7 0.10 3.89 -8.83
N MET A 8 0.23 4.96 -8.07
CA MET A 8 0.47 6.31 -8.56
C MET A 8 1.75 6.87 -7.96
N VAL A 9 2.57 7.54 -8.78
CA VAL A 9 3.78 8.23 -8.33
C VAL A 9 3.64 9.71 -8.60
N TYR A 10 3.74 10.53 -7.57
CA TYR A 10 3.66 11.97 -7.68
C TYR A 10 4.73 12.67 -6.84
N TYR A 11 5.05 13.89 -7.24
CA TYR A 11 6.04 14.72 -6.58
C TYR A 11 5.36 15.72 -5.65
N VAL A 12 5.84 15.84 -4.42
CA VAL A 12 5.28 16.73 -3.41
C VAL A 12 6.26 17.86 -3.11
N ASN A 13 5.77 19.09 -3.27
CA ASN A 13 6.50 20.32 -2.96
C ASN A 13 5.65 21.20 -2.05
N PHE A 14 5.98 21.24 -0.75
CA PHE A 14 5.25 22.02 0.25
C PHE A 14 5.71 23.48 0.35
N ASN A 15 6.38 24.03 -0.66
CA ASN A 15 7.01 25.36 -0.58
C ASN A 15 8.00 25.48 0.61
N THR A 16 8.56 24.33 1.02
CA THR A 16 9.64 24.21 2.00
C THR A 16 10.85 23.54 1.33
N ASN A 17 11.98 23.48 2.03
CA ASN A 17 13.14 22.71 1.55
C ASN A 17 12.91 21.19 1.54
N ARG A 18 11.75 20.70 2.01
CA ARG A 18 11.42 19.28 2.00
C ARG A 18 10.76 18.91 0.67
N ARG A 19 11.50 18.14 -0.12
CA ARG A 19 11.08 17.64 -1.43
C ARG A 19 11.12 16.12 -1.41
N PHE A 20 10.03 15.48 -1.80
CA PHE A 20 9.98 14.03 -1.86
C PHE A 20 9.00 13.54 -2.92
N TRP A 21 9.23 12.32 -3.36
CA TRP A 21 8.33 11.56 -4.21
C TRP A 21 7.47 10.66 -3.33
N ILE A 22 6.19 10.58 -3.65
CA ILE A 22 5.27 9.65 -3.03
C ILE A 22 4.88 8.58 -4.03
N LEU A 23 4.92 7.33 -3.60
CA LEU A 23 4.25 6.20 -4.23
C LEU A 23 3.01 5.89 -3.41
N LYS A 24 1.82 6.12 -4.00
CA LYS A 24 0.53 5.70 -3.46
C LYS A 24 0.16 4.37 -4.08
N ILE A 25 -0.21 3.38 -3.26
CA ILE A 25 -0.71 2.07 -3.70
C ILE A 25 -2.08 1.85 -3.08
N SER A 26 -3.04 1.41 -3.88
CA SER A 26 -4.41 1.13 -3.44
C SER A 26 -4.85 -0.25 -3.94
N ALA A 27 -5.43 -1.06 -3.05
CA ALA A 27 -6.11 -2.33 -3.38
C ALA A 27 -6.98 -2.80 -2.19
N TYR A 28 -8.01 -3.61 -2.44
CA TYR A 28 -8.82 -4.23 -1.36
C TYR A 28 -9.50 -3.22 -0.44
N GLY A 29 -9.83 -2.03 -0.96
CA GLY A 29 -10.35 -0.90 -0.16
C GLY A 29 -9.33 -0.24 0.77
N ASP A 30 -8.07 -0.66 0.73
CA ASP A 30 -6.97 -0.11 1.53
C ASP A 30 -6.01 0.74 0.67
N GLU A 31 -5.30 1.66 1.32
CA GLU A 31 -4.42 2.63 0.69
C GLU A 31 -3.21 2.95 1.57
N ASP A 32 -2.01 2.91 0.97
CA ASP A 32 -0.77 3.29 1.66
C ASP A 32 0.13 4.21 0.82
N HIS A 33 0.94 5.01 1.53
CA HIS A 33 1.79 6.06 0.98
C HIS A 33 3.26 5.87 1.37
N PHE A 34 4.11 5.63 0.38
CA PHE A 34 5.54 5.44 0.58
C PHE A 34 6.34 6.65 0.12
N LYS A 35 7.17 7.19 1.02
CA LYS A 35 8.01 8.36 0.77
C LYS A 35 9.40 8.00 0.24
N PHE A 36 9.83 8.69 -0.80
CA PHE A 36 11.16 8.57 -1.40
C PHE A 36 11.83 9.93 -1.57
N GLN A 37 13.15 10.00 -1.35
CA GLN A 37 13.94 11.21 -1.61
C GLN A 37 14.12 11.49 -3.11
N ALA A 38 14.11 10.43 -3.94
CA ALA A 38 14.21 10.49 -5.39
C ALA A 38 13.04 9.72 -6.03
N LYS A 39 12.81 9.92 -7.33
CA LYS A 39 11.71 9.24 -8.04
C LYS A 39 11.89 7.72 -7.92
N PRO A 40 10.90 6.98 -7.41
CA PRO A 40 11.03 5.54 -7.22
C PRO A 40 11.18 4.84 -8.58
N THR A 41 12.10 3.88 -8.64
CA THR A 41 12.34 3.06 -9.81
C THR A 41 11.20 2.05 -10.02
N ARG A 42 11.04 1.55 -11.25
CA ARG A 42 10.09 0.46 -11.54
C ARG A 42 10.32 -0.79 -10.65
N LYS A 43 11.58 -1.09 -10.30
CA LYS A 43 11.93 -2.20 -9.41
C LYS A 43 11.44 -1.96 -7.98
N GLN A 44 11.61 -0.75 -7.45
CA GLN A 44 11.09 -0.37 -6.14
C GLN A 44 9.56 -0.40 -6.13
N ILE A 45 8.90 0.17 -7.13
CA ILE A 45 7.43 0.14 -7.23
C ILE A 45 6.91 -1.30 -7.20
N ARG A 46 7.49 -2.21 -8.00
CA ARG A 46 7.11 -3.63 -7.99
C ARG A 46 7.31 -4.29 -6.62
N LYS A 47 8.39 -3.96 -5.91
CA LYS A 47 8.66 -4.48 -4.56
C LYS A 47 7.57 -4.02 -3.58
N PHE A 48 7.29 -2.73 -3.53
CA PHE A 48 6.27 -2.17 -2.64
C PHE A 48 4.87 -2.65 -2.97
N LYS A 49 4.49 -2.77 -4.25
CA LYS A 49 3.20 -3.39 -4.64
C LYS A 49 3.06 -4.81 -4.11
N LYS A 50 4.10 -5.65 -4.26
CA LYS A 50 4.07 -7.03 -3.74
C LYS A 50 3.96 -7.08 -2.22
N GLN A 51 4.68 -6.20 -1.54
CA GLN A 51 4.65 -6.09 -0.09
C GLN A 51 3.25 -5.67 0.41
N PHE A 52 2.70 -4.60 -0.15
CA PHE A 52 1.35 -4.11 0.17
C PHE A 52 0.28 -5.19 -0.03
N ILE A 53 0.28 -5.89 -1.17
CA ILE A 53 -0.68 -6.98 -1.42
C ILE A 53 -0.54 -8.10 -0.39
N ARG A 54 0.69 -8.44 0.02
CA ARG A 54 0.92 -9.49 1.01
C ARG A 54 0.38 -9.05 2.38
N GLU A 55 0.70 -7.84 2.81
CA GLU A 55 0.27 -7.29 4.10
C GLU A 55 -1.26 -7.12 4.14
N ALA A 56 -1.88 -6.65 3.06
CA ALA A 56 -3.33 -6.55 2.95
C ALA A 56 -4.04 -7.92 3.03
N LYS A 57 -3.44 -8.96 2.44
CA LYS A 57 -3.96 -10.33 2.55
C LYS A 57 -3.80 -10.91 3.94
N GLU A 58 -2.60 -10.78 4.53
CA GLU A 58 -2.33 -11.25 5.90
C GLU A 58 -3.23 -10.54 6.93
N GLY A 59 -3.41 -9.23 6.78
CA GLY A 59 -4.35 -8.45 7.60
C GLY A 59 -5.80 -8.88 7.42
N SER A 60 -6.23 -9.15 6.19
CA SER A 60 -7.56 -9.67 5.90
C SER A 60 -7.79 -11.06 6.48
N GLU A 61 -6.83 -11.97 6.36
CA GLU A 61 -6.92 -13.33 6.91
C GLU A 61 -7.01 -13.30 8.44
N CYS A 62 -6.17 -12.49 9.09
CA CYS A 62 -6.21 -12.27 10.54
C CYS A 62 -7.56 -11.70 11.00
N LEU A 63 -8.10 -10.71 10.30
CA LEU A 63 -9.41 -10.13 10.61
C LEU A 63 -10.55 -11.14 10.43
N VAL A 64 -10.51 -11.97 9.37
CA VAL A 64 -11.50 -13.04 9.15
C VAL A 64 -11.43 -14.09 10.25
N GLU A 65 -10.23 -14.48 10.68
CA GLU A 65 -10.04 -15.44 11.76
C GLU A 65 -10.52 -14.88 13.11
N MET A 66 -10.21 -13.63 13.43
CA MET A 66 -10.73 -12.95 14.63
C MET A 66 -12.26 -12.87 14.62
N ILE A 67 -12.88 -12.54 13.47
CA ILE A 67 -14.35 -12.51 13.34
C ILE A 67 -14.95 -13.90 13.56
N ARG A 68 -14.33 -14.96 13.01
CA ARG A 68 -14.79 -16.34 13.24
C ARG A 68 -14.72 -16.73 14.71
N ILE A 69 -13.62 -16.41 15.39
CA ILE A 69 -13.45 -16.66 16.82
C ILE A 69 -14.51 -15.89 17.63
N MET A 70 -14.79 -14.62 17.28
CA MET A 70 -15.78 -13.80 17.97
C MET A 70 -17.23 -14.21 17.70
N GLN A 71 -17.53 -14.86 16.58
CA GLN A 71 -18.88 -15.35 16.26
C GLN A 71 -19.19 -16.75 16.82
N GLY A 72 -18.25 -17.37 17.53
CA GLY A 72 -18.47 -18.60 18.30
C GLY A 72 -18.03 -19.87 17.57
N GLY A 73 -17.20 -20.66 18.25
CA GLY A 73 -17.05 -22.10 18.00
C GLY A 73 -18.18 -22.91 18.62
#